data_AF-A0A7J9R787-F1
#
_entry.id   AF-A0A7J9R787-F1
#
_cell.length_a   1.000
_cell.length_b   1.000
_cell.length_c   1.000
_cell.angle_alpha   90.00
_cell.angle_beta   90.00
_cell.angle_gamma   90.00
#
_symmetry.space_group_name_H-M   'P 1'
#
loop_
_entity.id
_entity.type
_entity.pdbx_description
1 polymer ?
#
loop_
_entity_poly.entity_id
_entity_poly.type
_entity_poly.pdbx_seq_one_letter_code
_entity_poly.pdbx_strand_id
1 'polypeptide(L)'
;MSTTSKKKKIKDREQVGPVHIYSYKLLNERAKWLYPKFSPLQKAIKESMMPIPFEVYVCSMVFFSMLSAIGGGAVGAIVMLFVNVQPAILGYLIPVAAAVGFAGMTFLMLNTIPPLRVKSRSAKLMEEIPHFIGYMSTLATSGLTLEGIFKALAREESDEEMVQDARLIVRNLDIMGM
;
A
#
# COMPACT_ATOMS: atom_id res chain seq x y z
N MET A 1 34.40 13.91 -1.57
CA MET A 1 33.44 14.46 -2.57
C MET A 1 32.49 13.35 -3.00
N SER A 2 31.50 13.00 -2.17
CA SER A 2 30.61 11.84 -2.42
C SER A 2 29.33 11.84 -1.55
N THR A 3 28.90 13.00 -1.04
CA THR A 3 27.71 13.11 -0.17
C THR A 3 26.41 13.38 -0.92
N THR A 4 26.45 13.59 -2.25
CA THR A 4 25.29 14.01 -3.03
C THR A 4 24.40 12.86 -3.55
N SER A 5 24.91 11.62 -3.57
CA SER A 5 24.18 10.48 -4.17
C SER A 5 23.17 9.81 -3.21
N LYS A 6 23.44 9.82 -1.89
CA LYS A 6 22.65 9.09 -0.88
C LYS A 6 21.26 9.72 -0.63
N LYS A 7 21.12 11.04 -0.79
CA LYS A 7 19.82 11.75 -0.68
C LYS A 7 18.86 11.48 -1.85
N LYS A 8 19.36 11.01 -3.00
CA LYS A 8 18.53 10.82 -4.20
C LYS A 8 17.70 9.53 -4.14
N LYS A 9 18.27 8.43 -3.61
CA LYS A 9 17.58 7.12 -3.51
C LYS A 9 16.44 7.06 -2.49
N ILE A 10 16.48 7.87 -1.42
CA ILE A 10 15.42 7.88 -0.39
C ILE A 10 14.19 8.66 -0.85
N LYS A 11 14.37 9.65 -1.74
CA LYS A 11 13.29 10.52 -2.24
C LYS A 11 12.40 9.86 -3.31
N ASP A 12 12.85 8.74 -3.90
CA ASP A 12 12.11 8.05 -4.96
C ASP A 12 11.12 6.99 -4.44
N ARG A 13 11.18 6.58 -3.15
CA ARG A 13 10.17 5.70 -2.55
C ARG A 13 8.91 6.45 -2.06
N GLU A 14 8.95 7.78 -2.06
CA GLU A 14 7.89 8.68 -1.55
C GLU A 14 7.09 9.36 -2.68
N GLN A 15 7.28 8.96 -3.93
CA GLN A 15 6.47 9.45 -5.03
C GLN A 15 5.21 8.59 -5.14
N VAL A 16 4.23 8.88 -4.29
CA VAL A 16 2.83 8.66 -4.65
C VAL A 16 2.64 9.29 -6.03
N GLY A 17 2.48 8.45 -7.06
CA GLY A 17 2.36 8.91 -8.44
C GLY A 17 1.34 10.04 -8.54
N PRO A 18 1.51 11.00 -9.47
CA PRO A 18 0.68 12.21 -9.53
C PRO A 18 -0.82 11.91 -9.48
N VAL A 19 -1.24 10.80 -10.08
CA VAL A 19 -2.62 10.28 -10.07
C VAL A 19 -3.18 10.06 -8.65
N HIS A 20 -2.37 9.58 -7.71
CA HIS A 20 -2.76 9.34 -6.32
C HIS A 20 -2.99 10.65 -5.55
N ILE A 21 -2.17 11.67 -5.82
CA ILE A 21 -2.27 13.00 -5.18
C ILE A 21 -3.50 13.74 -5.70
N TYR A 22 -3.78 13.69 -7.00
CA TYR A 22 -4.98 14.26 -7.60
C TYR A 22 -6.26 13.59 -7.08
N SER A 23 -6.25 12.26 -6.97
CA SER A 23 -7.37 11.49 -6.41
C SER A 23 -7.67 11.91 -4.97
N TYR A 24 -6.63 12.10 -4.15
CA TYR A 24 -6.78 12.56 -2.77
C TYR A 24 -7.38 13.97 -2.70
N LYS A 25 -6.85 14.94 -3.45
CA LYS A 25 -7.38 16.32 -3.45
C LYS A 25 -8.86 16.40 -3.84
N LEU A 26 -9.32 15.53 -4.75
CA LEU A 26 -10.69 15.57 -5.27
C LEU A 26 -11.70 14.86 -4.35
N LEU A 27 -11.29 13.81 -3.63
CA LEU A 27 -12.19 12.93 -2.86
C LEU A 27 -12.06 13.03 -1.34
N ASN A 28 -11.07 13.75 -0.80
CA ASN A 28 -10.80 13.80 0.65
C ASN A 28 -12.02 14.24 1.48
N GLU A 29 -12.84 15.19 1.02
CA GLU A 29 -14.02 15.63 1.78
C GLU A 29 -15.15 14.60 1.82
N ARG A 30 -15.36 13.80 0.76
CA ARG A 30 -16.44 12.81 0.69
C ARG A 30 -16.03 11.43 1.21
N ALA A 31 -14.74 11.09 1.17
CA ALA A 31 -14.22 9.82 1.67
C ALA A 31 -14.16 9.74 3.21
N LYS A 32 -14.25 10.89 3.91
CA LYS A 32 -14.25 10.97 5.38
C LYS A 32 -15.32 10.12 6.07
N TRP A 33 -16.47 9.97 5.43
CA TRP A 33 -17.58 9.17 5.94
C TRP A 33 -17.34 7.65 5.83
N LEU A 34 -16.41 7.22 4.96
CA LEU A 34 -16.11 5.81 4.71
C LEU A 34 -15.01 5.25 5.63
N TYR A 35 -14.19 6.12 6.23
CA TYR A 35 -13.10 5.75 7.14
C TYR A 35 -13.49 4.83 8.33
N PRO A 36 -14.61 5.02 9.04
CA PRO A 36 -14.94 4.18 10.21
C PRO A 36 -15.21 2.71 9.85
N LYS A 37 -15.53 2.39 8.59
CA LYS A 37 -15.81 1.02 8.14
C LYS A 37 -14.56 0.24 7.71
N PHE A 38 -13.41 0.92 7.61
CA PHE A 38 -12.15 0.37 7.09
C PHE A 38 -11.02 0.28 8.13
N SER A 39 -11.33 0.24 9.43
CA SER A 39 -10.34 -0.05 10.50
C SER A 39 -9.45 -1.27 10.24
N PRO A 40 -9.93 -2.40 9.67
CA PRO A 40 -9.07 -3.54 9.35
C PRO A 40 -8.05 -3.20 8.25
N LEU A 41 -8.44 -2.35 7.29
CA LEU A 41 -7.61 -1.95 6.17
C LEU A 41 -6.55 -0.93 6.61
N GLN A 42 -6.90 -0.03 7.53
CA GLN A 42 -5.95 0.88 8.17
C GLN A 42 -4.87 0.11 8.93
N LYS A 43 -5.28 -0.90 9.70
CA LYS A 43 -4.35 -1.78 10.42
C LYS A 43 -3.43 -2.54 9.45
N ALA A 44 -3.98 -3.13 8.39
CA ALA A 44 -3.20 -3.84 7.39
C ALA A 44 -2.20 -2.92 6.65
N ILE A 45 -2.61 -1.70 6.28
CA ILE A 45 -1.73 -0.73 5.62
C ILE A 45 -0.58 -0.33 6.56
N LYS A 46 -0.87 -0.08 7.83
CA LYS A 46 0.14 0.25 8.84
C LYS A 46 1.12 -0.91 9.11
N GLU A 47 0.61 -2.13 9.24
CA GLU A 47 1.43 -3.34 9.50
C GLU A 47 2.28 -3.76 8.29
N SER A 48 1.82 -3.44 7.08
CA SER A 48 2.55 -3.71 5.84
C SER A 48 3.68 -2.71 5.53
N MET A 49 3.89 -1.70 6.38
CA MET A 49 4.84 -0.60 6.15
C MET A 49 4.71 0.03 4.76
N MET A 50 3.50 0.07 4.20
CA MET A 50 3.31 0.69 2.89
C MET A 50 3.59 2.20 2.97
N PRO A 51 4.34 2.77 1.99
CA PRO A 51 4.70 4.19 1.98
C PRO A 51 3.52 5.11 1.64
N ILE A 52 2.30 4.57 1.49
CA ILE A 52 1.10 5.29 1.07
C ILE A 52 0.20 5.42 2.29
N PRO A 53 -0.21 6.65 2.69
CA PRO A 53 -1.12 6.84 3.80
C PRO A 53 -2.50 6.25 3.46
N PHE A 54 -3.18 5.74 4.49
CA PHE A 54 -4.45 5.03 4.38
C PHE A 54 -5.50 5.82 3.58
N GLU A 55 -5.55 7.13 3.81
CA GLU A 55 -6.52 8.02 3.20
C GLU A 55 -6.30 8.16 1.69
N VAL A 56 -5.03 8.22 1.24
CA VAL A 56 -4.66 8.29 -0.18
C VAL A 56 -4.96 6.97 -0.87
N TYR A 57 -4.79 5.84 -0.17
CA TYR A 57 -5.13 4.52 -0.71
C TYR A 57 -6.63 4.39 -0.98
N VAL A 58 -7.49 4.75 -0.02
CA VAL A 58 -8.96 4.71 -0.19
C VAL A 58 -9.40 5.66 -1.30
N CYS A 59 -8.85 6.88 -1.38
CA CYS A 59 -9.18 7.81 -2.47
C CYS A 59 -8.81 7.25 -3.84
N SER A 60 -7.62 6.65 -3.95
CA SER A 60 -7.16 6.01 -5.19
C SER A 60 -8.06 4.83 -5.57
N MET A 61 -8.48 4.04 -4.58
CA MET A 61 -9.34 2.90 -4.78
C MET A 61 -10.72 3.28 -5.34
N VAL A 62 -11.34 4.32 -4.78
CA VAL A 62 -12.60 4.86 -5.29
C VAL A 62 -12.42 5.46 -6.69
N PHE A 63 -11.30 6.16 -6.93
CA PHE A 63 -10.98 6.73 -8.23
C PHE A 63 -10.85 5.65 -9.33
N PHE A 64 -10.11 4.58 -9.08
CA PHE A 64 -10.00 3.46 -10.02
C PHE A 64 -11.32 2.71 -10.21
N SER A 65 -12.13 2.57 -9.15
CA SER A 65 -13.46 1.97 -9.26
C SER A 65 -14.38 2.82 -10.14
N MET A 66 -14.33 4.16 -10.02
CA MET A 66 -15.09 5.06 -10.88
C MET A 66 -14.63 5.02 -12.34
N LEU A 67 -13.31 4.96 -12.58
CA LEU A 67 -12.76 4.83 -13.93
C LEU A 67 -13.14 3.48 -14.57
N SER A 68 -13.10 2.41 -13.77
CA SER A 68 -13.55 1.07 -14.16
C SER A 68 -15.06 1.02 -14.45
N ALA A 69 -15.88 1.76 -13.68
CA ALA A 69 -17.31 1.87 -13.93
C ALA A 69 -17.61 2.53 -15.28
N ILE A 70 -16.90 3.61 -15.62
CA ILE A 70 -17.05 4.31 -16.91
C ILE A 70 -16.62 3.39 -18.06
N GLY A 71 -15.48 2.71 -17.91
CA GLY A 71 -15.00 1.72 -18.88
C GLY A 71 -15.98 0.55 -19.05
N GLY A 72 -16.47 -0.02 -17.96
CA GLY A 72 -17.44 -1.12 -17.97
C GLY A 72 -18.78 -0.71 -18.57
N GLY A 73 -19.23 0.53 -18.33
CA GLY A 73 -20.41 1.11 -18.97
C GLY A 73 -20.24 1.29 -20.47
N ALA A 74 -19.08 1.77 -20.92
CA ALA A 74 -18.77 1.91 -22.34
C ALA A 74 -18.74 0.54 -23.06
N VAL A 75 -18.09 -0.46 -22.45
CA VAL A 75 -18.08 -1.84 -22.97
C VAL A 75 -19.49 -2.42 -23.00
N GLY A 76 -20.27 -2.24 -21.94
CA GLY A 76 -21.66 -2.68 -21.89
C GLY A 76 -22.55 -1.99 -22.93
N ALA A 77 -22.33 -0.72 -23.22
CA ALA A 77 -23.03 0.02 -24.28
C ALA A 77 -22.68 -0.50 -25.68
N ILE A 78 -21.41 -0.85 -25.93
CA ILE A 78 -21.00 -1.49 -27.18
C ILE A 78 -21.71 -2.84 -27.33
N VAL A 79 -21.74 -3.65 -26.28
CA VAL A 79 -22.44 -4.96 -26.29
C VAL A 79 -23.92 -4.79 -26.58
N MET A 80 -24.57 -3.77 -26.00
CA MET A 80 -25.98 -3.45 -26.27
C MET A 80 -26.25 -3.17 -27.76
N LEU A 81 -25.31 -2.57 -28.50
CA LEU A 81 -25.50 -2.32 -29.93
C LEU A 81 -25.50 -3.61 -30.78
N PHE A 82 -24.78 -4.64 -30.34
CA PHE A 82 -24.72 -5.93 -31.04
C PHE A 82 -25.82 -6.90 -30.61
N VAL A 83 -26.31 -6.79 -29.38
CA VAL A 83 -27.33 -7.70 -28.84
C VAL A 83 -28.70 -7.02 -28.86
N ASN A 84 -29.53 -7.40 -29.84
CA ASN A 84 -30.89 -6.87 -29.97
C ASN A 84 -31.85 -7.58 -28.98
N VAL A 85 -31.88 -7.13 -27.73
CA VAL A 85 -32.74 -7.71 -26.69
C VAL A 85 -34.10 -7.01 -26.67
N GLN A 86 -35.17 -7.75 -26.96
CA GLN A 86 -36.54 -7.35 -26.62
C GLN A 86 -36.91 -7.97 -25.26
N PRO A 87 -37.43 -7.20 -24.30
CA PRO A 87 -37.82 -5.79 -24.37
C PRO A 87 -36.65 -4.80 -24.16
N ALA A 88 -36.77 -3.60 -24.74
CA ALA A 88 -35.73 -2.56 -24.73
C ALA A 88 -35.24 -2.15 -23.32
N ILE A 89 -36.09 -2.31 -22.29
CA ILE A 89 -35.75 -2.05 -20.88
C ILE A 89 -34.64 -2.98 -20.39
N LEU A 90 -34.60 -4.24 -20.83
CA LEU A 90 -33.52 -5.17 -20.51
C LEU A 90 -32.21 -4.78 -21.20
N GLY A 91 -32.28 -4.16 -22.39
CA GLY A 91 -31.11 -3.67 -23.12
C GLY A 91 -30.36 -2.58 -22.34
N TYR A 92 -31.08 -1.62 -21.75
CA TYR A 92 -30.48 -0.56 -20.93
C TYR A 92 -29.93 -1.05 -19.58
N LEU A 93 -30.39 -2.20 -19.10
CA LEU A 93 -29.88 -2.82 -17.87
C LEU A 93 -28.48 -3.41 -18.04
N ILE A 94 -28.11 -3.86 -19.24
CA ILE A 94 -26.81 -4.49 -19.51
C ILE A 94 -25.62 -3.55 -19.26
N PRO A 95 -25.60 -2.30 -19.79
CA PRO A 95 -24.54 -1.34 -19.51
C PRO A 95 -24.42 -0.98 -18.02
N VAL A 96 -25.57 -0.82 -17.34
CA VAL A 96 -25.61 -0.46 -15.92
C VAL A 96 -25.09 -1.62 -15.07
N ALA A 97 -25.53 -2.84 -15.35
CA ALA A 97 -25.05 -4.05 -14.68
C ALA A 97 -23.56 -4.29 -14.92
N ALA A 98 -23.08 -4.08 -16.15
CA ALA A 98 -21.66 -4.17 -16.48
C ALA A 98 -20.84 -3.13 -15.71
N ALA A 99 -21.24 -1.86 -15.71
CA ALA A 99 -20.55 -0.79 -14.97
C ALA A 99 -20.44 -1.12 -13.47
N VAL A 100 -21.53 -1.54 -12.84
CA VAL A 100 -21.54 -1.91 -11.41
C VAL A 100 -20.70 -3.16 -11.16
N GLY A 101 -20.78 -4.17 -12.04
CA GLY A 101 -20.00 -5.41 -11.92
C GLY A 101 -18.50 -5.17 -12.00
N PHE A 102 -18.04 -4.39 -12.98
CA PHE A 102 -16.63 -4.02 -13.13
C PHE A 102 -16.15 -3.15 -11.96
N ALA A 103 -16.94 -2.15 -11.55
CA ALA A 103 -16.62 -1.31 -10.40
C ALA A 103 -16.46 -2.13 -9.11
N GLY A 104 -17.40 -3.06 -8.87
CA GLY A 104 -17.40 -3.95 -7.71
C GLY A 104 -16.23 -4.93 -7.74
N MET A 105 -15.92 -5.52 -8.90
CA MET A 105 -14.79 -6.43 -9.05
C MET A 105 -13.45 -5.71 -8.79
N THR A 106 -13.25 -4.53 -9.37
CA THR A 106 -12.06 -3.70 -9.13
C THR A 106 -11.93 -3.34 -7.64
N PHE A 107 -13.04 -3.01 -6.98
CA PHE A 107 -13.06 -2.69 -5.56
C PHE A 107 -12.68 -3.90 -4.68
N LEU A 108 -13.18 -5.09 -4.97
CA LEU A 108 -12.81 -6.30 -4.23
C LEU A 108 -11.33 -6.67 -4.43
N MET A 109 -10.84 -6.55 -5.66
CA MET A 109 -9.42 -6.80 -5.98
C MET A 109 -8.49 -5.88 -5.18
N LEU A 110 -8.77 -4.57 -5.19
CA LEU A 110 -7.97 -3.59 -4.45
C LEU A 110 -7.99 -3.85 -2.94
N ASN A 111 -9.14 -4.16 -2.35
CA ASN A 111 -9.23 -4.47 -0.91
C ASN A 111 -8.39 -5.70 -0.50
N THR A 112 -8.13 -6.62 -1.42
CA THR A 112 -7.40 -7.86 -1.11
C THR A 112 -5.88 -7.65 -1.13
N ILE A 113 -5.38 -6.61 -1.79
CA ILE A 113 -3.93 -6.34 -1.91
C ILE A 113 -3.26 -6.03 -0.55
N PRO A 114 -3.79 -5.14 0.30
CA PRO A 114 -3.15 -4.83 1.59
C PRO A 114 -3.00 -6.05 2.53
N PRO A 115 -4.04 -6.87 2.79
CA PRO A 115 -3.89 -8.02 3.68
C PRO A 115 -2.97 -9.11 3.09
N LEU A 116 -2.92 -9.26 1.76
CA LEU A 116 -1.94 -10.15 1.13
C LEU A 116 -0.51 -9.68 1.35
N ARG A 117 -0.25 -8.38 1.25
CA ARG A 117 1.08 -7.81 1.53
C ARG A 117 1.51 -7.99 2.98
N VAL A 118 0.61 -7.79 3.94
CA VAL A 118 0.90 -8.05 5.37
C VAL A 118 1.34 -9.49 5.57
N LYS A 119 0.61 -10.45 4.98
CA LYS A 119 0.96 -11.87 5.09
C LYS A 119 2.31 -12.18 4.44
N SER A 120 2.59 -11.65 3.25
CA SER A 120 3.89 -11.86 2.60
C SER A 120 5.04 -11.24 3.40
N ARG A 121 4.83 -10.07 4.00
CA ARG A 121 5.83 -9.41 4.85
C ARG A 121 6.09 -10.21 6.12
N SER A 122 5.04 -10.65 6.80
CA SER A 122 5.16 -11.48 8.00
C SER A 122 5.89 -12.79 7.72
N ALA A 123 5.62 -13.41 6.55
CA ALA A 123 6.30 -14.65 6.16
C ALA A 123 7.80 -14.43 5.95
N LYS A 124 8.20 -13.38 5.22
CA LYS A 124 9.61 -13.00 5.06
C LYS A 124 10.27 -12.68 6.40
N LEU A 125 9.57 -11.95 7.27
CA LEU A 125 10.09 -11.62 8.59
C LEU A 125 10.34 -12.90 9.43
N MET A 126 9.44 -13.88 9.39
CA MET A 126 9.63 -15.15 10.10
C MET A 126 10.81 -15.97 9.56
N GLU A 127 11.11 -15.85 8.27
CA GLU A 127 12.28 -16.46 7.62
C GLU A 127 13.59 -15.78 8.04
N GLU A 128 13.58 -14.44 8.14
CA GLU A 128 14.74 -13.61 8.49
C GLU A 128 15.04 -13.60 10.01
N ILE A 129 14.01 -13.67 10.87
CA ILE A 129 14.13 -13.50 12.33
C ILE A 129 15.23 -14.38 12.96
N PRO A 130 15.33 -15.69 12.68
CA PRO A 130 16.34 -16.55 13.31
C PRO A 130 17.77 -16.10 13.02
N HIS A 131 18.05 -15.65 11.79
CA HIS A 131 19.35 -15.13 11.40
C HIS A 131 19.72 -13.89 12.21
N PHE A 132 18.80 -12.92 12.30
CA PHE A 132 19.05 -11.68 13.04
C PHE A 132 19.11 -11.87 14.55
N ILE A 133 18.37 -12.82 15.14
CA ILE A 133 18.51 -13.16 16.56
C ILE A 133 19.93 -13.66 16.86
N GLY A 134 20.46 -14.53 16.00
CA GLY A 134 21.85 -15.01 16.12
C GLY A 134 22.84 -13.85 16.05
N TYR A 135 22.69 -12.98 15.06
CA TYR A 135 23.55 -11.81 14.89
C TYR A 135 23.45 -10.79 16.04
N MET A 136 22.25 -10.53 16.55
CA MET A 136 22.06 -9.65 17.71
C MET A 136 22.66 -10.27 18.99
N SER A 137 22.60 -11.59 19.14
CA SER A 137 23.21 -12.32 20.26
C SER A 137 24.75 -12.21 20.25
N THR A 138 25.38 -12.33 19.08
CA THR A 138 26.84 -12.15 18.97
C THR A 138 27.26 -10.72 19.27
N LEU A 139 26.51 -9.72 18.77
CA LEU A 139 26.75 -8.31 19.07
C LEU A 139 26.56 -8.00 20.57
N ALA A 140 25.52 -8.53 21.20
CA ALA A 140 25.30 -8.39 22.64
C ALA A 140 26.44 -9.02 23.45
N THR A 141 26.92 -10.21 23.04
CA THR A 141 28.06 -10.89 23.67
C THR A 141 29.35 -10.08 23.57
N SER A 142 29.52 -9.34 22.47
CA SER A 142 30.67 -8.42 22.30
C SER A 142 30.55 -7.12 23.12
N GLY A 143 29.48 -6.94 23.90
CA GLY A 143 29.30 -5.82 24.80
C GLY A 143 28.66 -4.58 24.18
N LEU A 144 28.07 -4.68 22.97
CA LEU A 144 27.29 -3.56 22.43
C LEU A 144 26.01 -3.33 23.24
N THR A 145 25.68 -2.05 23.43
CA THR A 145 24.39 -1.62 23.97
C THR A 145 23.27 -1.90 22.96
N LEU A 146 22.02 -1.94 23.42
CA LEU A 146 20.85 -2.17 22.56
C LEU A 146 20.79 -1.19 21.38
N GLU A 147 21.09 0.08 21.65
CA GLU A 147 21.20 1.13 20.62
C GLU A 147 22.31 0.82 19.61
N GLY A 148 23.48 0.37 20.08
CA GLY A 148 24.60 -0.05 19.24
C GLY A 148 24.25 -1.25 18.36
N ILE A 149 23.49 -2.22 18.88
CA ILE A 149 23.00 -3.38 18.13
C ILE A 149 22.07 -2.94 17.00
N PHE A 150 21.06 -2.09 17.28
CA PHE A 150 20.16 -1.58 16.24
C PHE A 150 20.88 -0.67 15.24
N LYS A 151 21.87 0.14 15.67
CA LYS A 151 22.73 0.95 14.78
C LYS A 151 23.60 0.08 13.88
N ALA A 152 24.11 -1.05 14.37
CA ALA A 152 24.84 -2.03 13.56
C ALA A 152 23.90 -2.68 12.53
N LEU A 153 22.74 -3.16 12.96
CA LEU A 153 21.72 -3.76 12.08
C LEU A 153 21.29 -2.79 10.98
N ALA A 154 21.02 -1.52 11.32
CA ALA A 154 20.58 -0.51 10.37
C ALA A 154 21.63 -0.15 9.30
N ARG A 155 22.91 -0.45 9.56
CA ARG A 155 24.03 -0.22 8.63
C ARG A 155 24.22 -1.35 7.62
N GLU A 156 23.59 -2.50 7.83
CA GLU A 156 23.62 -3.62 6.88
C GLU A 156 23.10 -3.17 5.50
N GLU A 157 23.84 -3.47 4.43
CA GLU A 157 23.44 -3.16 3.05
C GLU A 157 22.45 -4.20 2.48
N SER A 158 21.50 -4.65 3.31
CA SER A 158 20.43 -5.55 2.91
C SER A 158 19.08 -4.82 2.83
N ASP A 159 18.23 -5.26 1.89
CA ASP A 159 16.83 -4.80 1.73
C ASP A 159 15.85 -5.70 2.52
N GLU A 160 16.36 -6.60 3.37
CA GLU A 160 15.61 -7.40 4.32
C GLU A 160 14.68 -6.56 5.20
N GLU A 161 13.51 -7.11 5.51
CA GLU A 161 12.44 -6.42 6.24
C GLU A 161 12.90 -6.06 7.66
N MET A 162 13.69 -6.93 8.31
CA MET A 162 14.24 -6.66 9.64
C MET A 162 15.22 -5.47 9.65
N VAL A 163 16.04 -5.31 8.60
CA VAL A 163 16.99 -4.19 8.48
C VAL A 163 16.24 -2.88 8.26
N GLN A 164 15.14 -2.91 7.50
CA GLN A 164 14.26 -1.75 7.36
C GLN A 164 13.63 -1.35 8.70
N ASP A 165 13.16 -2.32 9.49
CA ASP A 165 12.62 -2.07 10.84
C ASP A 165 13.67 -1.46 11.78
N ALA A 166 14.89 -1.99 11.77
CA ALA A 166 15.99 -1.44 12.55
C ALA A 166 16.37 -0.01 12.14
N ARG A 167 16.37 0.30 10.83
CA ARG A 167 16.57 1.68 10.34
C ARG A 167 15.52 2.65 10.88
N LEU A 168 14.28 2.22 11.00
CA LEU A 168 13.20 3.06 11.57
C LEU A 168 13.38 3.27 13.07
N ILE A 169 13.79 2.23 13.80
CA ILE A 169 14.10 2.33 15.23
C ILE A 169 15.24 3.31 15.44
N VAL A 170 16.36 3.15 14.73
CA VAL A 170 17.53 4.04 14.82
C VAL A 170 17.17 5.47 14.46
N ARG A 171 16.39 5.67 13.39
CA ARG A 171 15.90 7.00 13.01
C ARG A 171 15.10 7.65 14.14
N ASN A 172 14.23 6.90 14.81
CA ASN A 172 13.44 7.44 15.92
C ASN A 172 14.30 7.73 17.16
N LEU A 173 15.30 6.90 17.45
CA LEU A 173 16.29 7.14 18.51
C LEU A 173 17.08 8.43 18.24
N ASP A 174 17.60 8.57 17.02
CA ASP A 174 18.35 9.76 16.59
C ASP A 174 17.48 11.03 16.66
N ILE A 175 16.19 10.96 16.30
CA ILE A 175 15.23 12.08 16.42
C ILE A 175 15.01 12.46 17.89
N MET A 176 14.98 11.48 18.80
CA MET A 176 14.80 11.69 20.22
C MET A 176 16.09 12.17 20.93
N GLY A 177 17.20 12.30 20.20
CA GLY A 177 18.48 12.74 20.75
C GLY A 177 19.19 11.68 21.59
N MET A 178 18.89 10.40 21.35
CA MET A 178 19.57 9.24 21.94
C MET A 178 20.64 8.71 20.97
#